data_AF-A0A2T2VGF2-F1
#
_entry.id   AF-A0A2T2VGF2-F1
#
_cell.length_a   1.000
_cell.length_b   1.000
_cell.length_c   1.000
_cell.angle_alpha   90.00
_cell.angle_beta   90.00
_cell.angle_gamma   90.00
#
_symmetry.space_group_name_H-M   'P 1'
#
loop_
_entity.id
_entity.type
_entity.pdbx_description
1 polymer ?
#
loop_
_entity_poly.entity_id
_entity_poly.type
_entity_poly.pdbx_seq_one_letter_code
_entity_poly.pdbx_strand_id
1 'polypeptide(L)'
;DCNETCDNCRYPKEQFDGQEDVKVAIETVMELEDKYGIDHIIKIITGNNDKTINSYGHHLLNNFGRGKDKDYLWWKSVIRQTMMAGYLDKDIETYGTLKTTEHSKDFLNNPHQVMVAKNRDFEQISKEHRDEQIQEGGSKGFDDKLYQMLKDLRKHEAKKNEVPPYIVFQEGSLEEMAIKYPIKLDELAKIPGVSESKARRYGQPFLNLISEYVEENEIDRPDDFVVKSVANKSKLKVFIIQSLDKKASISDISSAKSISNEEVLEEIENIVYAGTKVNLDHEIDALLDKEYQEEIYDYFREAESDSIDEAVQEFGNDVYSREELQMMRIKFISEMAN
;
A
#
# COMPACT_ATOMS: atom_id res chain seq x y z
N ASP A 1 2.15 26.66 9.25
CA ASP A 1 1.34 26.63 10.46
C ASP A 1 0.02 25.92 10.25
N CYS A 2 -0.10 24.73 10.82
CA CYS A 2 -1.35 23.97 10.86
C CYS A 2 -2.00 24.28 12.22
N ASN A 3 -3.11 25.04 12.21
CA ASN A 3 -3.86 25.51 13.38
C ASN A 3 -4.51 24.35 14.19
N GLU A 4 -3.70 23.49 14.82
CA GLU A 4 -4.10 22.51 15.86
C GLU A 4 -5.19 21.48 15.48
N THR A 5 -5.48 21.32 14.19
CA THR A 5 -6.44 20.33 13.67
C THR A 5 -5.79 19.05 13.14
N CYS A 6 -4.45 18.96 13.16
CA CYS A 6 -3.70 17.77 12.76
C CYS A 6 -3.25 16.96 13.99
N ASP A 7 -3.33 15.63 13.92
CA ASP A 7 -2.95 14.71 15.01
C ASP A 7 -1.52 14.93 15.52
N ASN A 8 -0.59 15.37 14.66
CA ASN A 8 0.78 15.71 15.05
C ASN A 8 0.87 16.96 15.94
N CYS A 9 -0.11 17.89 15.85
CA CYS A 9 -0.19 19.08 16.70
C CYS A 9 -0.86 18.77 18.05
N ARG A 10 -1.80 17.83 18.07
CA ARG A 10 -2.54 17.44 19.28
C ARG A 10 -1.78 16.51 20.21
N TYR A 11 -0.82 15.74 19.69
CA TYR A 11 0.02 14.82 20.46
C TYR A 11 1.50 14.99 20.11
N PRO A 12 2.16 16.03 20.62
CA PRO A 12 3.58 16.24 20.38
C PRO A 12 4.37 15.03 20.88
N LYS A 13 5.17 14.44 19.99
CA LYS A 13 6.00 13.27 20.31
C LYS A 13 7.06 13.69 21.33
N GLU A 14 7.27 12.89 22.37
CA GLU A 14 8.37 13.13 23.30
C GLU A 14 9.68 13.16 22.52
N GLN A 15 10.47 14.22 22.67
CA GLN A 15 11.74 14.38 21.97
C GLN A 15 12.88 14.19 22.97
N PHE A 16 14.00 13.65 22.49
CA PHE A 16 15.24 13.58 23.22
C PHE A 16 16.35 14.24 22.42
N ASP A 17 17.43 14.59 23.10
CA ASP A 17 18.66 15.02 22.44
C ASP A 17 19.32 13.82 21.75
N GLY A 18 19.16 13.73 20.44
CA GLY A 18 19.69 12.66 19.60
C GLY A 18 21.03 12.98 18.97
N GLN A 19 21.74 14.02 19.39
CA GLN A 19 23.00 14.47 18.79
C GLN A 19 23.99 13.32 18.55
N GLU A 20 24.25 12.49 19.57
CA GLU A 20 25.21 11.37 19.45
C GLU A 20 24.69 10.25 18.54
N ASP A 21 23.38 10.00 18.53
CA ASP A 21 22.79 8.97 17.68
C ASP A 21 22.81 9.38 16.20
N VAL A 22 22.49 10.65 15.94
CA VAL A 22 22.60 11.25 14.60
C VAL A 22 24.05 11.19 14.11
N LYS A 23 25.01 11.51 14.99
CA LYS A 23 26.44 11.41 14.69
C LYS A 23 26.84 9.97 14.32
N VAL A 24 26.46 8.97 15.13
CA VAL A 24 26.74 7.56 14.85
C VAL A 24 26.13 7.13 13.51
N ALA A 25 24.90 7.54 13.21
CA ALA A 25 24.24 7.22 11.95
C ALA A 25 25.00 7.80 10.75
N ILE A 26 25.39 9.07 10.80
CA ILE A 26 26.14 9.75 9.72
C ILE A 26 27.53 9.11 9.56
N GLU A 27 28.27 8.93 10.66
CA GLU A 27 29.62 8.33 10.63
C GLU A 27 29.59 6.91 10.06
N THR A 28 28.54 6.13 10.35
CA THR A 28 28.38 4.77 9.80
C THR A 28 28.11 4.80 8.30
N VAL A 29 27.30 5.74 7.81
CA VAL A 29 27.05 5.90 6.36
C VAL A 29 28.34 6.29 5.63
N MET A 30 29.11 7.22 6.20
CA MET A 30 30.41 7.63 5.65
C MET A 30 31.45 6.50 5.66
N GLU A 31 31.54 5.74 6.74
CA GLU A 31 32.45 4.58 6.86
C GLU A 31 32.11 3.47 5.84
N LEU A 32 30.87 3.44 5.36
CA LEU A 32 30.35 2.56 4.32
C LEU A 32 30.42 3.15 2.91
N GLU A 33 31.03 4.31 2.75
CA GLU A 33 31.19 5.03 1.48
C GLU A 33 29.85 5.24 0.74
N ASP A 34 28.76 5.49 1.47
CA ASP A 34 27.45 5.86 0.92
C ASP A 34 26.83 4.78 -0.02
N LYS A 35 27.15 3.50 0.21
CA LYS A 35 26.80 2.37 -0.69
C LYS A 35 25.68 1.44 -0.20
N TYR A 36 25.10 1.69 0.98
CA TYR A 36 24.22 0.72 1.63
C TYR A 36 22.92 1.34 2.13
N GLY A 37 21.88 0.51 2.20
CA GLY A 37 20.55 0.90 2.67
C GLY A 37 20.39 0.79 4.19
N ILE A 38 19.26 1.32 4.68
CA ILE A 38 18.91 1.49 6.10
C ILE A 38 19.13 0.20 6.93
N ASP A 39 18.65 -0.95 6.46
CA ASP A 39 18.71 -2.18 7.24
C ASP A 39 20.14 -2.69 7.46
N HIS A 40 21.04 -2.46 6.50
CA HIS A 40 22.44 -2.85 6.62
C HIS A 40 23.19 -1.93 7.58
N ILE A 41 22.91 -0.62 7.49
CA ILE A 41 23.45 0.39 8.41
C ILE A 41 23.03 0.08 9.85
N ILE A 42 21.75 -0.24 10.09
CA ILE A 42 21.28 -0.59 11.43
C ILE A 42 21.97 -1.86 11.94
N LYS A 43 22.18 -2.89 11.10
CA LYS A 43 22.90 -4.10 11.51
C LYS A 43 24.31 -3.80 11.99
N ILE A 44 25.02 -2.89 11.32
CA ILE A 44 26.36 -2.46 11.74
C ILE A 44 26.27 -1.73 13.07
N ILE A 45 25.43 -0.71 13.19
CA ILE A 45 25.31 0.08 14.42
C ILE A 45 24.93 -0.79 15.62
N THR A 46 24.00 -1.72 15.43
CA THR A 46 23.53 -2.66 16.48
C THR A 46 24.48 -3.84 16.72
N GLY A 47 25.49 -4.04 15.87
CA GLY A 47 26.44 -5.16 15.98
C GLY A 47 25.85 -6.52 15.61
N ASN A 48 24.78 -6.53 14.82
CA ASN A 48 24.14 -7.76 14.35
C ASN A 48 24.96 -8.38 13.23
N ASN A 49 25.69 -9.45 13.56
CA ASN A 49 26.55 -10.13 12.62
C ASN A 49 25.77 -11.17 11.79
N ASP A 50 25.89 -11.11 10.46
CA ASP A 50 25.32 -12.08 9.52
C ASP A 50 26.31 -12.46 8.41
N LYS A 51 25.88 -13.32 7.48
CA LYS A 51 26.75 -13.77 6.37
C LYS A 51 27.24 -12.60 5.51
N THR A 52 26.40 -11.59 5.28
CA THR A 52 26.68 -10.43 4.44
C THR A 52 27.64 -9.46 5.13
N ILE A 53 27.43 -9.21 6.43
CA ILE A 53 28.33 -8.39 7.27
C ILE A 53 29.72 -9.02 7.36
N ASN A 54 29.79 -10.33 7.53
CA ASN A 54 31.08 -11.04 7.55
C ASN A 54 31.76 -11.02 6.18
N SER A 55 31.03 -11.30 5.10
CA SER A 55 31.62 -11.37 3.75
C SER A 55 32.19 -10.05 3.27
N TYR A 56 31.60 -8.92 3.69
CA TYR A 56 32.11 -7.60 3.36
C TYR A 56 33.12 -7.07 4.38
N GLY A 57 33.43 -7.82 5.44
CA GLY A 57 34.35 -7.38 6.49
C GLY A 57 33.79 -6.27 7.40
N HIS A 58 32.48 -6.00 7.34
CA HIS A 58 31.86 -4.88 8.05
C HIS A 58 31.78 -5.07 9.57
N HIS A 59 31.99 -6.29 10.06
CA HIS A 59 32.18 -6.58 11.48
C HIS A 59 33.46 -5.97 12.07
N LEU A 60 34.39 -5.48 11.23
CA LEU A 60 35.64 -4.83 11.63
C LEU A 60 35.56 -3.30 11.64
N LEU A 61 34.43 -2.73 11.22
CA LEU A 61 34.23 -1.27 11.20
C LEU A 61 34.19 -0.69 12.61
N ASN A 62 34.63 0.55 12.77
CA ASN A 62 34.70 1.23 14.07
C ASN A 62 33.31 1.42 14.67
N ASN A 63 32.29 1.64 13.83
CA ASN A 63 30.92 1.81 14.27
C ASN A 63 30.17 0.48 14.49
N PHE A 64 30.82 -0.67 14.29
CA PHE A 64 30.17 -1.96 14.50
C PHE A 64 29.83 -2.18 15.99
N GLY A 65 28.54 -2.27 16.31
CA GLY A 65 28.03 -2.46 17.67
C GLY A 65 28.10 -1.21 18.56
N ARG A 66 28.36 -0.03 18.00
CA ARG A 66 28.45 1.23 18.78
C ARG A 66 27.11 1.67 19.38
N GLY A 67 26.00 1.23 18.79
CA GLY A 67 24.63 1.49 19.24
C GLY A 67 23.89 0.25 19.76
N LYS A 68 24.61 -0.78 20.19
CA LYS A 68 24.04 -2.07 20.64
C LYS A 68 23.11 -1.98 21.86
N ASP A 69 23.16 -0.87 22.58
CA ASP A 69 22.29 -0.56 23.73
C ASP A 69 20.86 -0.18 23.32
N LYS A 70 20.62 0.04 22.02
CA LYS A 70 19.33 0.45 21.47
C LYS A 70 18.90 -0.50 20.36
N ASP A 71 17.60 -0.65 20.21
CA ASP A 71 17.03 -1.65 19.32
C ASP A 71 16.96 -1.19 17.85
N TYR A 72 16.50 -2.09 16.98
CA TYR A 72 16.36 -1.80 15.55
C TYR A 72 15.37 -0.64 15.29
N LEU A 73 14.27 -0.56 16.05
CA LEU A 73 13.24 0.46 15.85
C LEU A 73 13.72 1.84 16.25
N TRP A 74 14.55 1.93 17.28
CA TRP A 74 15.24 3.15 17.68
C TRP A 74 16.12 3.67 16.54
N TRP A 75 17.05 2.84 16.06
CA TRP A 75 17.99 3.24 15.01
C TRP A 75 17.30 3.53 13.69
N LYS A 76 16.21 2.82 13.36
CA LYS A 76 15.37 3.15 12.21
C LYS A 76 14.70 4.52 12.34
N SER A 77 14.25 4.89 13.55
CA SER A 77 13.69 6.21 13.83
C SER A 77 14.73 7.31 13.67
N VAL A 78 15.89 7.12 14.30
CA VAL A 78 17.03 8.05 14.22
C VAL A 78 17.40 8.30 12.77
N ILE A 79 17.65 7.24 11.98
CA ILE A 79 18.04 7.37 10.57
C ILE A 79 16.98 8.13 9.75
N ARG A 80 15.69 7.82 9.93
CA ARG A 80 14.61 8.55 9.23
C ARG A 80 14.58 10.03 9.59
N GLN A 81 14.76 10.36 10.86
CA GLN A 81 14.75 11.75 11.31
C GLN A 81 16.01 12.51 10.89
N THR A 82 17.16 11.83 10.85
CA THR A 82 18.40 12.33 10.23
C THR A 82 18.19 12.65 8.74
N MET A 83 17.42 11.84 8.02
CA MET A 83 17.05 12.13 6.63
C MET A 83 16.11 13.34 6.52
N MET A 84 15.07 13.40 7.37
CA MET A 84 14.14 14.54 7.40
C MET A 84 14.83 15.86 7.75
N ALA A 85 15.88 15.81 8.58
CA ALA A 85 16.72 16.95 8.91
C ALA A 85 17.73 17.31 7.79
N GLY A 86 17.76 16.56 6.69
CA GLY A 86 18.58 16.83 5.51
C GLY A 86 20.04 16.44 5.64
N TYR A 87 20.44 15.70 6.68
CA TYR A 87 21.82 15.22 6.84
C TYR A 87 22.07 13.99 5.97
N LEU A 88 21.09 13.11 5.82
CA LEU A 88 21.17 11.93 4.95
C LEU A 88 20.12 12.03 3.84
N ASP A 89 20.45 11.52 2.66
CA ASP A 89 19.50 11.44 1.54
C ASP A 89 19.43 10.01 0.98
N LYS A 90 18.31 9.68 0.35
CA LYS A 90 18.11 8.39 -0.30
C LYS A 90 18.37 8.53 -1.78
N ASP A 91 19.33 7.75 -2.28
CA ASP A 91 19.53 7.65 -3.72
C ASP A 91 18.40 6.81 -4.34
N ILE A 92 17.59 7.47 -5.18
CA ILE A 92 16.45 6.87 -5.86
C ILE A 92 16.92 6.00 -7.04
N GLU A 93 18.10 6.28 -7.60
CA GLU A 93 18.66 5.55 -8.75
C GLU A 93 19.40 4.27 -8.34
N THR A 94 19.94 4.19 -7.11
CA THR A 94 20.69 3.02 -6.62
C THR A 94 19.96 2.28 -5.49
N TYR A 95 18.85 1.61 -5.80
CA TYR A 95 18.16 0.65 -4.90
C TYR A 95 17.94 1.14 -3.45
N GLY A 96 17.80 2.45 -3.25
CA GLY A 96 17.55 3.05 -1.93
C GLY A 96 18.74 3.05 -0.97
N THR A 97 19.97 3.18 -1.47
CA THR A 97 21.15 3.46 -0.64
C THR A 97 21.04 4.82 0.05
N LEU A 98 21.68 4.95 1.21
CA LEU A 98 21.78 6.22 1.92
C LEU A 98 23.10 6.91 1.61
N LYS A 99 23.01 8.21 1.32
CA LYS A 99 24.15 9.10 1.06
C LYS A 99 24.22 10.21 2.10
N THR A 100 25.45 10.65 2.39
CA THR A 100 25.67 11.84 3.19
C THR A 100 25.49 13.11 2.37
N THR A 101 24.92 14.16 2.96
CA THR A 101 24.81 15.49 2.35
C THR A 101 25.95 16.40 2.81
N GLU A 102 26.08 17.60 2.24
CA GLU A 102 27.01 18.60 2.77
C GLU A 102 26.67 18.99 4.22
N HIS A 103 25.38 19.00 4.58
CA HIS A 103 24.95 19.25 5.97
C HIS A 103 25.43 18.19 6.96
N SER A 104 25.65 16.94 6.52
CA SER A 104 26.26 15.91 7.37
C SER A 104 27.67 16.31 7.80
N LYS A 105 28.49 16.80 6.88
CA LYS A 105 29.89 17.19 7.17
C LYS A 105 29.93 18.39 8.10
N ASP A 106 29.07 19.39 7.86
CA ASP A 106 28.94 20.57 8.72
C ASP A 106 28.53 20.18 10.15
N PHE A 107 27.56 19.27 10.28
CA PHE A 107 27.14 18.74 11.56
C PHE A 107 28.26 18.00 12.30
N LEU A 108 29.03 17.14 11.62
CA LEU A 108 30.14 16.42 12.26
C LEU A 108 31.28 17.35 12.71
N ASN A 109 31.53 18.45 11.99
CA ASN A 109 32.54 19.45 12.35
C ASN A 109 32.11 20.34 13.52
N ASN A 110 30.82 20.64 13.62
CA ASN A 110 30.25 21.40 14.73
C ASN A 110 28.96 20.74 15.26
N PRO A 111 29.08 19.64 16.03
CA PRO A 111 27.93 18.92 16.54
C PRO A 111 27.09 19.80 17.44
N HIS A 112 25.80 19.87 17.14
CA HIS A 112 24.82 20.62 17.92
C HIS A 112 23.65 19.72 18.28
N GLN A 113 22.83 20.18 19.23
CA GLN A 113 21.65 19.44 19.67
C GLN A 113 20.69 19.21 18.50
N VAL A 114 20.28 17.96 18.31
CA VAL A 114 19.25 17.56 17.34
C VAL A 114 18.13 16.88 18.11
N MET A 115 16.96 17.51 18.13
CA MET A 115 15.80 16.96 18.81
C MET A 115 15.20 15.83 17.97
N VAL A 116 15.39 14.59 18.42
CA VAL A 116 14.84 13.40 17.78
C VAL A 116 13.60 12.99 18.56
N ALA A 117 12.47 12.83 17.88
CA ALA A 117 11.29 12.25 18.49
C ALA A 117 11.59 10.81 18.92
N LYS A 118 11.42 10.50 20.21
CA LYS A 118 11.42 9.13 20.70
C LYS A 118 10.38 8.36 19.90
N ASN A 119 10.80 7.24 19.33
CA ASN A 119 9.83 6.25 18.90
C ASN A 119 9.17 5.77 20.20
N ARG A 120 7.86 5.94 20.33
CA ARG A 120 7.15 5.33 21.45
C ARG A 120 7.32 3.83 21.31
N ASP A 121 7.92 3.20 22.32
CA ASP A 121 7.81 1.76 22.49
C ASP A 121 6.32 1.44 22.51
N PHE A 122 5.85 0.64 21.56
CA PHE A 122 4.48 0.13 21.57
C PHE A 122 4.17 -0.61 22.90
N GLU A 123 5.21 -1.08 23.61
CA GLU A 123 5.10 -1.64 24.95
C GLU A 123 4.91 -0.58 26.06
N GLN A 124 5.48 0.62 25.95
CA GLN A 124 5.35 1.67 26.98
C GLN A 124 4.01 2.42 26.85
N ILE A 125 3.51 2.56 25.62
CA ILE A 125 2.11 2.90 25.33
C ILE A 125 1.18 1.97 26.12
N SER A 126 1.46 0.66 26.19
CA SER A 126 0.59 -0.30 26.89
C SER A 126 0.50 -0.11 28.42
N LYS A 127 1.47 0.58 29.04
CA LYS A 127 1.52 0.83 30.49
C LYS A 127 1.01 2.21 30.87
N GLU A 128 1.31 3.26 30.11
CA GLU A 128 0.82 4.61 30.40
C GLU A 128 -0.63 4.81 29.92
N HIS A 129 -1.02 4.17 28.80
CA HIS A 129 -2.44 4.10 28.41
C HIS A 129 -3.29 3.25 29.37
N ARG A 130 -2.69 2.43 30.24
CA ARG A 130 -3.45 1.66 31.24
C ARG A 130 -4.00 2.51 32.38
N ASP A 131 -3.35 3.61 32.73
CA ASP A 131 -3.78 4.42 33.89
C ASP A 131 -4.64 5.62 33.50
N GLU A 132 -4.53 6.16 32.27
CA GLU A 132 -5.37 7.28 31.81
C GLU A 132 -6.54 6.88 30.89
N GLN A 133 -6.47 5.76 30.14
CA GLN A 133 -7.60 5.31 29.29
C GLN A 133 -8.65 4.46 30.01
N ILE A 134 -8.58 4.37 31.34
CA ILE A 134 -9.73 3.87 32.11
C ILE A 134 -10.89 4.86 32.07
N GLN A 135 -10.70 6.12 31.60
CA GLN A 135 -11.76 7.11 31.62
C GLN A 135 -12.49 7.45 30.32
N GLU A 136 -11.94 7.38 29.11
CA GLU A 136 -12.75 7.69 27.90
C GLU A 136 -12.38 6.82 26.69
N GLY A 137 -13.39 6.10 26.17
CA GLY A 137 -13.26 5.05 25.15
C GLY A 137 -12.94 5.56 23.74
N GLY A 138 -11.72 5.33 23.29
CA GLY A 138 -11.30 5.45 21.89
C GLY A 138 -10.71 4.13 21.39
N SER A 139 -11.39 3.51 20.41
CA SER A 139 -11.06 2.22 19.80
C SER A 139 -9.65 2.18 19.24
N LYS A 140 -8.86 1.15 19.59
CA LYS A 140 -7.70 0.75 18.80
C LYS A 140 -8.18 0.34 17.40
N GLY A 141 -7.35 0.51 16.37
CA GLY A 141 -7.68 0.23 14.97
C GLY A 141 -7.87 -1.25 14.61
N PHE A 142 -8.05 -2.12 15.60
CA PHE A 142 -8.36 -3.54 15.49
C PHE A 142 -9.30 -3.94 16.63
N ASP A 143 -10.08 -5.00 16.43
CA ASP A 143 -11.02 -5.46 17.46
C ASP A 143 -10.27 -6.07 18.65
N ASP A 144 -10.25 -5.35 19.78
CA ASP A 144 -9.58 -5.76 21.01
C ASP A 144 -10.13 -7.09 21.57
N LYS A 145 -11.43 -7.36 21.42
CA LYS A 145 -12.07 -8.58 21.94
C LYS A 145 -11.67 -9.78 21.10
N LEU A 146 -11.75 -9.68 19.77
CA LEU A 146 -11.25 -10.72 18.87
C LEU A 146 -9.75 -10.95 19.05
N TYR A 147 -8.97 -9.88 19.20
CA TYR A 147 -7.53 -9.98 19.42
C TYR A 147 -7.17 -10.77 20.68
N GLN A 148 -7.87 -10.57 21.81
CA GLN A 148 -7.65 -11.39 23.01
C GLN A 148 -8.00 -12.87 22.77
N MET A 149 -9.12 -13.14 22.10
CA MET A 149 -9.54 -14.51 21.77
C MET A 149 -8.49 -15.21 20.90
N LEU A 150 -7.92 -14.51 19.91
CA LEU A 150 -6.85 -15.00 19.04
C LEU A 150 -5.54 -15.26 19.82
N LYS A 151 -5.18 -14.42 20.80
CA LYS A 151 -4.00 -14.64 21.66
C LYS A 151 -4.12 -15.89 22.50
N ASP A 152 -5.30 -16.14 23.07
CA ASP A 152 -5.53 -17.31 23.90
C ASP A 152 -5.59 -18.59 23.06
N LEU A 153 -6.21 -18.53 21.88
CA LEU A 153 -6.16 -19.61 20.91
C LEU A 153 -4.72 -19.92 20.47
N ARG A 154 -3.89 -18.90 20.22
CA ARG A 154 -2.48 -19.08 19.89
C ARG A 154 -1.72 -19.82 21.00
N LYS A 155 -1.93 -19.46 22.27
CA LYS A 155 -1.30 -20.17 23.40
C LYS A 155 -1.75 -21.64 23.45
N HIS A 156 -3.04 -21.89 23.21
CA HIS A 156 -3.60 -23.22 23.18
C HIS A 156 -2.98 -24.08 22.07
N GLU A 157 -2.97 -23.58 20.83
CA GLU A 157 -2.41 -24.28 19.68
C GLU A 157 -0.89 -24.48 19.80
N ALA A 158 -0.17 -23.51 20.35
CA ALA A 158 1.26 -23.61 20.63
C ALA A 158 1.57 -24.74 21.63
N LYS A 159 0.80 -24.83 22.72
CA LYS A 159 0.93 -25.90 23.71
C LYS A 159 0.62 -27.27 23.11
N LYS A 160 -0.46 -27.36 22.32
CA LYS A 160 -0.89 -28.59 21.64
C LYS A 160 0.14 -29.11 20.63
N ASN A 161 0.84 -28.20 19.96
CA ASN A 161 1.86 -28.53 18.97
C ASN A 161 3.29 -28.55 19.56
N GLU A 162 3.45 -28.36 20.86
CA GLU A 162 4.74 -28.32 21.57
C GLU A 162 5.74 -27.31 20.98
N VAL A 163 5.24 -26.15 20.52
CA VAL A 163 6.05 -25.07 19.96
C VAL A 163 5.83 -23.76 20.72
N PRO A 164 6.80 -22.82 20.71
CA PRO A 164 6.58 -21.48 21.24
C PRO A 164 5.43 -20.74 20.52
N PRO A 165 4.63 -19.91 21.21
CA PRO A 165 3.47 -19.23 20.62
C PRO A 165 3.74 -18.43 19.35
N TYR A 166 4.87 -17.72 19.28
CA TYR A 166 5.24 -16.91 18.11
C TYR A 166 5.54 -17.75 16.84
N ILE A 167 5.80 -19.06 16.99
CA ILE A 167 5.97 -19.98 15.85
C ILE A 167 4.64 -20.23 15.14
N VAL A 168 3.53 -20.26 15.88
CA VAL A 168 2.17 -20.40 15.35
C VAL A 168 1.84 -19.15 14.54
N PHE A 169 1.72 -18.00 15.21
CA PHE A 169 1.54 -16.68 14.57
C PHE A 169 2.23 -15.58 15.38
N GLN A 170 2.84 -14.63 14.67
CA GLN A 170 3.44 -13.44 15.29
C GLN A 170 2.34 -12.48 15.76
N GLU A 171 2.69 -11.55 16.65
CA GLU A 171 1.74 -10.57 17.19
C GLU A 171 1.09 -9.71 16.11
N GLY A 172 1.90 -9.16 15.20
CA GLY A 172 1.37 -8.39 14.06
C GLY A 172 0.44 -9.20 13.14
N SER A 173 0.62 -10.52 13.04
CA SER A 173 -0.32 -11.36 12.29
C SER A 173 -1.67 -11.51 13.01
N LEU A 174 -1.68 -11.56 14.35
CA LEU A 174 -2.94 -11.62 15.11
C LEU A 174 -3.67 -10.27 15.12
N GLU A 175 -2.93 -9.17 15.19
CA GLU A 175 -3.49 -7.81 15.06
C GLU A 175 -4.15 -7.64 13.69
N GLU A 176 -3.44 -8.00 12.61
CA GLU A 176 -4.00 -7.92 11.26
C GLU A 176 -5.22 -8.84 11.07
N MET A 177 -5.23 -10.05 11.67
CA MET A 177 -6.43 -10.91 11.67
C MET A 177 -7.62 -10.25 12.35
N ALA A 178 -7.41 -9.45 13.41
CA ALA A 178 -8.45 -8.70 14.10
C ALA A 178 -8.88 -7.41 13.37
N ILE A 179 -8.18 -7.04 12.28
CA ILE A 179 -8.56 -5.95 11.37
C ILE A 179 -9.31 -6.50 10.15
N LYS A 180 -8.79 -7.59 9.57
CA LYS A 180 -9.23 -8.14 8.29
C LYS A 180 -10.31 -9.21 8.41
N TYR A 181 -10.44 -9.83 9.58
CA TYR A 181 -11.40 -10.91 9.85
C TYR A 181 -11.35 -12.03 8.78
N PRO A 182 -10.19 -12.66 8.50
CA PRO A 182 -10.14 -13.74 7.51
C PRO A 182 -10.97 -14.95 7.98
N ILE A 183 -11.86 -15.44 7.13
CA ILE A 183 -12.67 -16.65 7.37
C ILE A 183 -12.34 -17.77 6.38
N LYS A 184 -11.53 -17.49 5.36
CA LYS A 184 -11.03 -18.47 4.39
C LYS A 184 -9.52 -18.60 4.43
N LEU A 185 -9.03 -19.76 3.99
CA LEU A 185 -7.59 -20.08 4.02
C LEU A 185 -6.77 -19.15 3.11
N ASP A 186 -7.31 -18.74 1.96
CA ASP A 186 -6.66 -17.83 1.02
C ASP A 186 -6.58 -16.40 1.55
N GLU A 187 -7.58 -15.95 2.31
CA GLU A 187 -7.57 -14.67 3.02
C GLU A 187 -6.50 -14.69 4.13
N LEU A 188 -6.45 -15.77 4.91
CA LEU A 188 -5.46 -15.95 5.97
C LEU A 188 -4.02 -15.98 5.43
N ALA A 189 -3.80 -16.59 4.26
CA ALA A 189 -2.48 -16.64 3.63
C ALA A 189 -1.98 -15.28 3.11
N LYS A 190 -2.87 -14.28 2.97
CA LYS A 190 -2.51 -12.89 2.60
C LYS A 190 -2.12 -12.05 3.81
N ILE A 191 -2.32 -12.53 5.04
CA ILE A 191 -1.95 -11.81 6.26
C ILE A 191 -0.42 -11.73 6.37
N PRO A 192 0.18 -10.53 6.58
CA PRO A 192 1.61 -10.40 6.78
C PRO A 192 2.14 -11.29 7.91
N GLY A 193 3.22 -12.04 7.64
CA GLY A 193 3.81 -12.98 8.59
C GLY A 193 3.17 -14.39 8.60
N VAL A 194 2.11 -14.60 7.80
CA VAL A 194 1.50 -15.92 7.57
C VAL A 194 1.96 -16.50 6.24
N SER A 195 2.75 -17.57 6.28
CA SER A 195 3.05 -18.35 5.07
C SER A 195 1.95 -19.37 4.79
N GLU A 196 1.80 -19.81 3.54
CA GLU A 196 0.83 -20.85 3.19
C GLU A 196 0.98 -22.13 4.04
N SER A 197 2.23 -22.51 4.37
CA SER A 197 2.51 -23.66 5.21
C SER A 197 1.97 -23.47 6.63
N LYS A 198 2.12 -22.26 7.21
CA LYS A 198 1.54 -21.93 8.52
C LYS A 198 0.02 -21.85 8.46
N ALA A 199 -0.54 -21.25 7.41
CA ALA A 199 -2.00 -21.19 7.21
C ALA A 199 -2.60 -22.60 7.15
N ARG A 200 -2.02 -23.51 6.37
CA ARG A 200 -2.46 -24.91 6.29
C ARG A 200 -2.29 -25.66 7.61
N ARG A 201 -1.19 -25.45 8.32
CA ARG A 201 -0.85 -26.19 9.54
C ARG A 201 -1.58 -25.72 10.79
N TYR A 202 -1.77 -24.41 10.94
CA TYR A 202 -2.28 -23.81 12.17
C TYR A 202 -3.54 -22.95 11.96
N GLY A 203 -3.95 -22.69 10.71
CA GLY A 203 -4.97 -21.69 10.42
C GLY A 203 -6.41 -22.10 10.72
N GLN A 204 -6.77 -23.38 10.58
CA GLN A 204 -8.18 -23.81 10.70
C GLN A 204 -8.85 -23.43 12.03
N PRO A 205 -8.23 -23.62 13.21
CA PRO A 205 -8.82 -23.18 14.48
C PRO A 205 -9.06 -21.67 14.53
N PHE A 206 -8.18 -20.88 13.92
CA PHE A 206 -8.28 -19.42 13.91
C PHE A 206 -9.40 -18.95 12.97
N LEU A 207 -9.50 -19.56 11.78
CA LEU A 207 -10.59 -19.28 10.85
C LEU A 207 -11.96 -19.58 11.47
N ASN A 208 -12.09 -20.70 12.19
CA ASN A 208 -13.34 -21.06 12.87
C ASN A 208 -13.70 -20.01 13.92
N LEU A 209 -12.74 -19.63 14.77
CA LEU A 209 -12.94 -18.62 15.82
C LEU A 209 -13.36 -17.28 15.21
N ILE A 210 -12.69 -16.82 14.15
CA ILE A 210 -12.99 -15.55 13.48
C ILE A 210 -14.35 -15.61 12.80
N SER A 211 -14.69 -16.73 12.15
CA SER A 211 -15.99 -16.92 11.49
C SER A 211 -17.15 -16.85 12.48
N GLU A 212 -17.04 -17.58 13.60
CA GLU A 212 -18.05 -17.56 14.67
C GLU A 212 -18.16 -16.15 15.27
N TYR A 213 -17.04 -15.49 15.51
CA TYR A 213 -17.02 -14.12 16.02
C TYR A 213 -17.67 -13.11 15.06
N VAL A 214 -17.40 -13.21 13.75
CA VAL A 214 -18.02 -12.34 12.73
C VAL A 214 -19.54 -12.56 12.69
N GLU A 215 -19.99 -13.82 12.73
CA GLU A 215 -21.40 -14.17 12.67
C GLU A 215 -22.15 -13.69 13.93
N GLU A 216 -21.60 -13.92 15.12
CA GLU A 216 -22.22 -13.52 16.39
C GLU A 216 -22.31 -12.00 16.59
N ASN A 217 -21.37 -11.24 16.01
CA ASN A 217 -21.28 -9.79 16.21
C ASN A 217 -21.65 -9.01 14.94
N GLU A 218 -22.21 -9.69 13.92
CA GLU A 218 -22.68 -9.11 12.64
C GLU A 218 -21.64 -8.17 11.98
N ILE A 219 -20.38 -8.60 11.93
CA ILE A 219 -19.27 -7.76 11.48
C ILE A 219 -19.19 -7.71 9.95
N ASP A 220 -19.27 -6.51 9.38
CA ASP A 220 -18.97 -6.28 7.97
C ASP A 220 -17.46 -6.33 7.71
N ARG A 221 -16.99 -7.37 7.00
CA ARG A 221 -15.56 -7.62 6.81
C ARG A 221 -15.00 -6.78 5.65
N PRO A 222 -13.77 -6.23 5.73
CA PRO A 222 -13.16 -5.49 4.63
C PRO A 222 -13.13 -6.25 3.30
N ASP A 223 -12.85 -7.56 3.35
CA ASP A 223 -12.80 -8.41 2.16
C ASP A 223 -14.21 -8.67 1.57
N ASP A 224 -15.29 -8.54 2.35
CA ASP A 224 -16.65 -8.62 1.82
C ASP A 224 -16.96 -7.41 0.93
N PHE A 225 -16.39 -6.25 1.21
CA PHE A 225 -16.50 -5.07 0.33
C PHE A 225 -15.71 -5.25 -0.97
N VAL A 226 -14.56 -5.93 -0.94
CA VAL A 226 -13.78 -6.26 -2.14
C VAL A 226 -14.50 -7.28 -3.01
N VAL A 227 -15.10 -8.32 -2.39
CA VAL A 227 -15.92 -9.29 -3.13
C VAL A 227 -17.18 -8.64 -3.69
N LYS A 228 -17.84 -7.75 -2.92
CA LYS A 228 -18.97 -6.95 -3.41
C LYS A 228 -18.54 -6.02 -4.55
N SER A 229 -17.37 -5.38 -4.50
CA SER A 229 -16.91 -4.46 -5.56
C SER A 229 -16.50 -5.20 -6.84
N VAL A 230 -15.83 -6.34 -6.74
CA VAL A 230 -15.52 -7.20 -7.90
C VAL A 230 -16.81 -7.78 -8.49
N ALA A 231 -17.74 -8.27 -7.67
CA ALA A 231 -19.04 -8.74 -8.12
C ALA A 231 -19.89 -7.61 -8.73
N ASN A 232 -19.82 -6.40 -8.19
CA ASN A 232 -20.50 -5.21 -8.72
C ASN A 232 -19.89 -4.77 -10.04
N LYS A 233 -18.56 -4.83 -10.21
CA LYS A 233 -17.90 -4.62 -11.52
C LYS A 233 -18.35 -5.67 -12.54
N SER A 234 -18.41 -6.95 -12.17
CA SER A 234 -18.95 -7.99 -13.06
C SER A 234 -20.43 -7.76 -13.43
N LYS A 235 -21.26 -7.33 -12.48
CA LYS A 235 -22.67 -6.96 -12.74
C LYS A 235 -22.79 -5.72 -13.62
N LEU A 236 -21.90 -4.74 -13.45
CA LEU A 236 -21.85 -3.53 -14.27
C LEU A 236 -21.50 -3.90 -15.71
N LYS A 237 -20.47 -4.74 -15.94
CA LYS A 237 -20.10 -5.25 -17.27
C LYS A 237 -21.29 -5.89 -17.98
N VAL A 238 -21.96 -6.83 -17.31
CA VAL A 238 -23.12 -7.52 -17.87
C VAL A 238 -24.25 -6.54 -18.20
N PHE A 239 -24.51 -5.56 -17.33
CA PHE A 239 -25.51 -4.53 -17.56
C PHE A 239 -25.18 -3.64 -18.77
N ILE A 240 -23.93 -3.20 -18.90
CA ILE A 240 -23.48 -2.38 -20.02
C ILE A 240 -23.67 -3.15 -21.33
N ILE A 241 -23.17 -4.39 -21.42
CA ILE A 241 -23.32 -5.23 -22.62
C ILE A 241 -24.80 -5.35 -23.02
N GLN A 242 -25.67 -5.71 -22.07
CA GLN A 242 -27.11 -5.85 -22.33
C GLN A 242 -27.80 -4.53 -22.72
N SER A 243 -27.27 -3.39 -22.28
CA SER A 243 -27.82 -2.07 -22.61
C SER A 243 -27.39 -1.62 -23.99
N LEU A 244 -26.12 -1.86 -24.35
CA LEU A 244 -25.60 -1.63 -25.70
C LEU A 244 -26.30 -2.51 -26.74
N ASP A 245 -26.58 -3.79 -26.43
CA ASP A 245 -27.36 -4.68 -27.30
C ASP A 245 -28.78 -4.14 -27.58
N LYS A 246 -29.33 -3.38 -26.63
CA LYS A 246 -30.63 -2.70 -26.75
C LYS A 246 -30.51 -1.29 -27.35
N LYS A 247 -29.31 -0.88 -27.76
CA LYS A 247 -28.99 0.44 -28.30
C LYS A 247 -29.30 1.59 -27.33
N ALA A 248 -29.12 1.36 -26.03
CA ALA A 248 -29.18 2.43 -25.03
C ALA A 248 -28.02 3.41 -25.24
N SER A 249 -28.28 4.70 -25.04
CA SER A 249 -27.23 5.72 -25.12
C SER A 249 -26.25 5.60 -23.94
N ILE A 250 -25.04 6.16 -24.09
CA ILE A 250 -24.06 6.17 -23.00
C ILE A 250 -24.62 6.94 -21.80
N SER A 251 -25.35 8.04 -22.07
CA SER A 251 -26.00 8.85 -21.04
C SER A 251 -27.10 8.09 -20.28
N ASP A 252 -27.86 7.23 -20.94
CA ASP A 252 -28.87 6.39 -20.30
C ASP A 252 -28.23 5.35 -19.36
N ILE A 253 -27.14 4.72 -19.81
CA ILE A 253 -26.39 3.73 -19.01
C ILE A 253 -25.78 4.40 -17.78
N SER A 254 -25.15 5.55 -17.98
CA SER A 254 -24.59 6.43 -16.94
C SER A 254 -25.65 6.78 -15.88
N SER A 255 -26.81 7.27 -16.31
CA SER A 255 -27.93 7.62 -15.44
C SER A 255 -28.48 6.40 -14.67
N ALA A 256 -28.63 5.26 -15.33
CA ALA A 256 -29.16 4.03 -14.72
C ALA A 256 -28.24 3.43 -13.65
N LYS A 257 -26.95 3.74 -13.70
CA LYS A 257 -25.93 3.25 -12.76
C LYS A 257 -25.36 4.31 -11.84
N SER A 258 -25.76 5.58 -12.02
CA SER A 258 -25.28 6.70 -11.22
C SER A 258 -23.75 6.83 -11.25
N ILE A 259 -23.18 6.64 -12.44
CA ILE A 259 -21.75 6.78 -12.77
C ILE A 259 -21.61 7.78 -13.92
N SER A 260 -20.42 8.32 -14.15
CA SER A 260 -20.19 9.28 -15.24
C SER A 260 -20.14 8.61 -16.62
N ASN A 261 -20.30 9.39 -17.70
CA ASN A 261 -20.12 8.88 -19.07
C ASN A 261 -18.70 8.38 -19.31
N GLU A 262 -17.69 9.05 -18.73
CA GLU A 262 -16.29 8.65 -18.78
C GLU A 262 -16.08 7.27 -18.15
N GLU A 263 -16.67 7.02 -16.97
CA GLU A 263 -16.64 5.70 -16.32
C GLU A 263 -17.34 4.61 -17.13
N VAL A 264 -18.44 4.94 -17.83
CA VAL A 264 -19.11 4.00 -18.74
C VAL A 264 -18.20 3.66 -19.91
N LEU A 265 -17.58 4.65 -20.56
CA LEU A 265 -16.68 4.44 -21.70
C LEU A 265 -15.43 3.64 -21.31
N GLU A 266 -14.83 3.92 -20.15
CA GLU A 266 -13.72 3.14 -19.60
C GLU A 266 -14.12 1.67 -19.36
N GLU A 267 -15.31 1.43 -18.83
CA GLU A 267 -15.80 0.06 -18.63
C GLU A 267 -16.09 -0.66 -19.95
N ILE A 268 -16.59 0.05 -20.98
CA ILE A 268 -16.77 -0.48 -22.34
C ILE A 268 -15.43 -0.85 -22.96
N GLU A 269 -14.40 -0.02 -22.81
CA GLU A 269 -13.04 -0.36 -23.25
C GLU A 269 -12.53 -1.63 -22.60
N ASN A 270 -12.67 -1.74 -21.27
CA ASN A 270 -12.30 -2.94 -20.53
C ASN A 270 -13.06 -4.20 -21.02
N ILE A 271 -14.30 -4.05 -21.48
CA ILE A 271 -15.09 -5.14 -22.09
C ILE A 271 -14.49 -5.53 -23.45
N VAL A 272 -14.15 -4.55 -24.29
CA VAL A 272 -13.56 -4.76 -25.62
C VAL A 272 -12.17 -5.38 -25.54
N TYR A 273 -11.29 -4.87 -24.69
CA TYR A 273 -9.94 -5.43 -24.46
C TYR A 273 -9.99 -6.83 -23.86
N ALA A 274 -11.08 -7.20 -23.17
CA ALA A 274 -11.32 -8.57 -22.72
C ALA A 274 -11.81 -9.52 -23.82
N GLY A 275 -11.96 -9.04 -25.06
CA GLY A 275 -12.36 -9.83 -26.24
C GLY A 275 -13.87 -9.92 -26.45
N THR A 276 -14.66 -9.02 -25.87
CA THR A 276 -16.12 -8.98 -26.11
C THR A 276 -16.43 -7.91 -27.15
N LYS A 277 -17.08 -8.33 -28.24
CA LYS A 277 -17.54 -7.40 -29.27
C LYS A 277 -18.68 -6.54 -28.76
N VAL A 278 -18.58 -5.23 -28.94
CA VAL A 278 -19.61 -4.24 -28.66
C VAL A 278 -19.96 -3.45 -29.92
N ASN A 279 -21.17 -2.92 -30.00
CA ASN A 279 -21.60 -2.05 -31.08
C ASN A 279 -22.02 -0.68 -30.50
N LEU A 280 -21.36 0.38 -30.95
CA LEU A 280 -21.66 1.78 -30.59
C LEU A 280 -22.20 2.59 -31.77
N ASP A 281 -22.51 1.96 -32.91
CA ASP A 281 -22.90 2.64 -34.15
C ASP A 281 -24.09 3.58 -33.93
N HIS A 282 -25.07 3.17 -33.13
CA HIS A 282 -26.25 4.00 -32.85
C HIS A 282 -25.89 5.33 -32.18
N GLU A 283 -24.95 5.31 -31.24
CA GLU A 283 -24.51 6.51 -30.51
C GLU A 283 -23.59 7.36 -31.38
N ILE A 284 -22.64 6.70 -32.07
CA ILE A 284 -21.68 7.36 -32.95
C ILE A 284 -22.41 8.03 -34.13
N ASP A 285 -23.37 7.35 -34.76
CA ASP A 285 -24.15 7.89 -35.88
C ASP A 285 -25.02 9.09 -35.47
N ALA A 286 -25.28 9.28 -34.18
CA ALA A 286 -26.00 10.44 -33.66
C ALA A 286 -25.09 11.68 -33.48
N LEU A 287 -23.77 11.49 -33.42
CA LEU A 287 -22.79 12.54 -33.12
C LEU A 287 -21.90 12.87 -34.33
N LEU A 288 -21.50 11.85 -35.08
CA LEU A 288 -20.56 11.96 -36.21
C LEU A 288 -21.22 11.47 -37.49
N ASP A 289 -21.08 12.23 -38.57
CA ASP A 289 -21.44 11.76 -39.90
C ASP A 289 -20.45 10.69 -40.42
N LYS A 290 -20.80 10.06 -41.55
CA LYS A 290 -19.98 8.96 -42.08
C LYS A 290 -18.62 9.41 -42.59
N GLU A 291 -18.47 10.65 -43.04
CA GLU A 291 -17.21 11.17 -43.54
C GLU A 291 -16.21 11.33 -42.38
N TYR A 292 -16.65 11.90 -41.25
CA TYR A 292 -15.85 12.01 -40.04
C TYR A 292 -15.55 10.66 -39.39
N GLN A 293 -16.51 9.73 -39.39
CA GLN A 293 -16.27 8.37 -38.91
C GLN A 293 -15.18 7.67 -39.73
N GLU A 294 -15.20 7.77 -41.06
CA GLU A 294 -14.18 7.16 -41.92
C GLU A 294 -12.80 7.77 -41.66
N GLU A 295 -12.70 9.10 -41.52
CA GLU A 295 -11.44 9.79 -41.20
C GLU A 295 -10.80 9.29 -39.89
N ILE A 296 -11.58 9.25 -38.80
CA ILE A 296 -11.06 8.79 -37.50
C ILE A 296 -10.72 7.30 -37.55
N TYR A 297 -11.50 6.50 -38.27
CA TYR A 297 -11.25 5.06 -38.41
C TYR A 297 -9.94 4.79 -39.18
N ASP A 298 -9.69 5.52 -40.26
CA ASP A 298 -8.46 5.40 -41.04
C ASP A 298 -7.24 5.87 -40.24
N TYR A 299 -7.37 6.92 -39.41
CA TYR A 299 -6.32 7.31 -38.47
C TYR A 299 -5.91 6.15 -37.55
N PHE A 300 -6.86 5.51 -36.86
CA PHE A 300 -6.54 4.40 -35.95
C PHE A 300 -6.00 3.16 -36.69
N ARG A 301 -6.29 3.01 -37.98
CA ARG A 301 -5.73 1.93 -38.80
C ARG A 301 -4.24 2.12 -39.07
N GLU A 302 -3.79 3.36 -39.22
CA GLU A 302 -2.41 3.71 -39.57
C GLU A 302 -1.55 4.09 -38.34
N ALA A 303 -2.18 4.41 -37.21
CA ALA A 303 -1.51 4.82 -35.98
C ALA A 303 -0.63 3.72 -35.36
N GLU A 304 0.50 4.13 -34.77
CA GLU A 304 1.40 3.22 -34.02
C GLU A 304 0.90 2.88 -32.62
N SER A 305 -0.04 3.67 -32.09
CA SER A 305 -0.66 3.53 -30.77
C SER A 305 -2.17 3.78 -30.84
N ASP A 306 -2.92 3.19 -29.91
CA ASP A 306 -4.35 3.46 -29.69
C ASP A 306 -4.58 4.58 -28.64
N SER A 307 -3.58 5.42 -28.39
CA SER A 307 -3.64 6.53 -27.43
C SER A 307 -4.62 7.62 -27.88
N ILE A 308 -5.63 7.91 -27.04
CA ILE A 308 -6.56 9.02 -27.30
C ILE A 308 -5.88 10.37 -27.16
N ASP A 309 -4.88 10.50 -26.28
CA ASP A 309 -4.15 11.76 -26.15
C ASP A 309 -3.37 12.10 -27.42
N GLU A 310 -2.86 11.09 -28.12
CA GLU A 310 -2.21 11.27 -29.42
C GLU A 310 -3.22 11.61 -30.52
N ALA A 311 -4.37 10.93 -30.55
CA ALA A 311 -5.46 11.23 -31.48
C ALA A 311 -5.98 12.67 -31.32
N VAL A 312 -6.17 13.11 -30.07
CA VAL A 312 -6.59 14.47 -29.75
C VAL A 312 -5.55 15.51 -30.19
N GLN A 313 -4.26 15.20 -30.07
CA GLN A 313 -3.19 16.08 -30.55
C GLN A 313 -3.14 16.18 -32.07
N GLU A 314 -3.40 15.07 -32.79
CA GLU A 314 -3.39 15.03 -34.26
C GLU A 314 -4.55 15.84 -34.86
N PHE A 315 -5.77 15.58 -34.40
CA PHE A 315 -6.96 16.24 -34.94
C PHE A 315 -7.21 17.64 -34.36
N GLY A 316 -6.65 17.91 -33.16
CA GLY A 316 -6.93 19.11 -32.39
C GLY A 316 -8.31 19.08 -31.70
N ASN A 317 -8.42 19.77 -30.57
CA ASN A 317 -9.64 19.82 -29.75
C ASN A 317 -10.83 20.55 -30.41
N ASP A 318 -10.62 21.21 -31.54
CA ASP A 318 -11.63 22.04 -32.20
C ASP A 318 -12.49 21.25 -33.21
N VAL A 319 -12.05 20.05 -33.60
CA VAL A 319 -12.69 19.22 -34.63
C VAL A 319 -13.49 18.08 -34.00
N TYR A 320 -12.88 17.35 -33.06
CA TYR A 320 -13.52 16.23 -32.36
C TYR A 320 -13.38 16.39 -30.85
N SER A 321 -14.45 16.04 -30.14
CA SER A 321 -14.38 15.85 -28.71
C SER A 321 -13.59 14.57 -28.37
N ARG A 322 -13.01 14.56 -27.16
CA ARG A 322 -12.35 13.37 -26.62
C ARG A 322 -13.28 12.16 -26.59
N GLU A 323 -14.56 12.37 -26.25
CA GLU A 323 -15.56 11.31 -26.17
C GLU A 323 -15.84 10.70 -27.56
N GLU A 324 -15.94 11.53 -28.61
CA GLU A 324 -16.12 11.06 -29.99
C GLU A 324 -14.94 10.21 -30.47
N LEU A 325 -13.70 10.68 -30.24
CA LEU A 325 -12.49 9.92 -30.56
C LEU A 325 -12.43 8.61 -29.76
N GLN A 326 -12.82 8.64 -28.49
CA GLN A 326 -12.87 7.47 -27.62
C GLN A 326 -13.88 6.43 -28.11
N MET A 327 -15.08 6.84 -28.49
CA MET A 327 -16.10 5.94 -29.04
C MET A 327 -15.67 5.33 -30.38
N MET A 328 -15.04 6.13 -31.25
CA MET A 328 -14.50 5.64 -32.51
C MET A 328 -13.36 4.65 -32.30
N ARG A 329 -12.47 4.89 -31.33
CA ARG A 329 -11.43 3.94 -30.94
C ARG A 329 -12.04 2.64 -30.41
N ILE A 330 -13.03 2.71 -29.52
CA ILE A 330 -13.73 1.53 -29.00
C ILE A 330 -14.33 0.72 -30.16
N LYS A 331 -14.99 1.38 -31.11
CA LYS A 331 -15.51 0.75 -32.32
C LYS A 331 -14.41 0.07 -33.12
N PHE A 332 -13.32 0.78 -33.41
CA PHE A 332 -12.16 0.26 -34.14
C PHE A 332 -11.58 -1.00 -33.48
N ILE A 333 -11.29 -0.95 -32.17
CA ILE A 333 -10.74 -2.11 -31.45
C ILE A 333 -11.74 -3.26 -31.41
N SER A 334 -13.03 -2.97 -31.19
CA SER A 334 -14.10 -4.00 -31.19
C SER A 334 -14.22 -4.73 -32.53
N GLU A 335 -13.97 -4.03 -33.65
CA GLU A 335 -14.02 -4.59 -34.99
C GLU A 335 -12.72 -5.27 -35.45
N MET A 336 -11.55 -4.80 -34.97
CA MET A 336 -10.24 -5.32 -35.39
C MET A 336 -9.69 -6.41 -34.47
N ALA A 337 -10.02 -6.39 -33.18
CA ALA A 337 -9.50 -7.35 -32.19
C ALA A 337 -10.32 -8.65 -32.09
N ASN A 338 -11.54 -8.70 -32.66
CA ASN A 338 -12.48 -9.82 -32.50
C ASN A 338 -13.07 -10.36 -33.81
#